data_AF-A0A919VBH3-F1
#
_entry.id   AF-A0A919VBH3-F1
#
_cell.length_a   1.000
_cell.length_b   1.000
_cell.length_c   1.000
_cell.angle_alpha   90.00
_cell.angle_beta   90.00
_cell.angle_gamma   90.00
#
_symmetry.space_group_name_H-M   'P 1'
#
loop_
_entity.id
_entity.type
_entity.pdbx_description
1 polymer ?
#
loop_
_entity_poly.entity_id
_entity_poly.type
_entity_poly.pdbx_seq_one_letter_code
_entity_poly.pdbx_strand_id
1 'polypeptide(L)'
;MILIARCVAGGKQESIALPQRHIHVLGEMYEHRYLATWNATGDERATLLSKHWSPEATYTDPMAEVSGHDEITALVDGVHAQFPGFVFTRVGEADAHHRQVRFRWGLGPEGAEPLVVGFDVLVLDESGRIQDVRGFLDKVPA
;
A
#
# COMPACT_ATOMS: atom_id res chain seq x y z
N MET A 1 21.98 7.43 12.60
CA MET A 1 21.91 6.07 13.21
C MET A 1 20.91 6.15 14.36
N ILE A 2 19.68 5.68 14.15
CA ILE A 2 18.67 5.62 15.21
C ILE A 2 18.83 4.25 15.88
N LEU A 3 19.15 4.23 17.17
CA LEU A 3 19.08 3.00 17.97
C LEU A 3 17.61 2.75 18.32
N ILE A 4 17.05 1.65 17.82
CA ILE A 4 15.73 1.19 18.23
C ILE A 4 15.95 -0.06 19.08
N ALA A 5 15.43 -0.06 20.31
CA ALA A 5 15.45 -1.24 21.16
C ALA A 5 14.52 -2.29 20.54
N ARG A 6 15.10 -3.43 20.12
CA ARG A 6 14.29 -4.56 19.66
C ARG A 6 13.90 -5.37 20.90
N CYS A 7 12.61 -5.51 21.12
CA CYS A 7 12.10 -6.41 22.16
C CYS A 7 12.16 -7.84 21.61
N VAL A 8 12.97 -8.70 22.22
CA VAL A 8 13.06 -10.12 21.85
C VAL A 8 12.11 -10.92 22.77
N ALA A 9 11.56 -12.03 22.25
CA ALA A 9 10.78 -12.96 23.06
C ALA A 9 11.54 -13.31 24.35
N GLY A 10 10.93 -13.06 25.51
CA GLY A 10 11.59 -13.18 26.81
C GLY A 10 11.99 -11.86 27.49
N GLY A 11 11.60 -10.69 26.94
CA GLY A 11 11.71 -9.40 27.63
C GLY A 11 13.13 -8.79 27.68
N LYS A 12 14.11 -9.41 27.01
CA LYS A 12 15.44 -8.83 26.85
C LYS A 12 15.41 -7.76 25.77
N GLN A 13 15.88 -6.57 26.13
CA GLN A 13 16.09 -5.45 25.21
C GLN A 13 17.51 -5.51 24.69
N GLU A 14 17.66 -5.67 23.38
CA GLU A 14 18.96 -5.56 22.72
C GLU A 14 18.95 -4.34 21.80
N SER A 15 20.03 -3.55 21.88
CA SER A 15 20.26 -2.44 20.98
C SER A 15 20.81 -3.00 19.67
N ILE A 16 20.00 -2.95 18.61
CA ILE A 16 20.41 -3.36 17.27
C ILE A 16 20.37 -2.13 16.35
N ALA A 17 21.48 -1.89 15.65
CA ALA A 17 21.48 -0.95 14.54
C ALA A 17 20.72 -1.59 13.38
N LEU A 18 19.48 -1.14 13.11
CA LEU A 18 18.77 -1.55 11.91
C LEU A 18 19.34 -0.76 10.72
N PRO A 19 19.87 -1.44 9.68
CA PRO A 19 20.31 -0.75 8.49
C PRO A 19 19.07 -0.18 7.77
N GLN A 20 18.85 1.13 7.92
CA GLN A 20 17.71 1.86 7.34
C GLN A 20 17.55 1.63 5.83
N ARG A 21 18.63 1.33 5.12
CA ARG A 21 18.63 1.06 3.67
C ARG A 21 17.76 -0.14 3.27
N HIS A 22 17.71 -1.22 4.06
CA HIS A 22 16.91 -2.42 3.69
C HIS A 22 15.41 -2.22 3.95
N ILE A 23 15.08 -1.42 4.97
CA ILE A 23 13.71 -1.06 5.38
C ILE A 23 13.02 -0.24 4.29
N HIS A 24 13.70 0.77 3.75
CA HIS A 24 13.12 1.62 2.71
C HIS A 24 13.00 0.88 1.37
N VAL A 25 14.02 0.17 0.89
CA VAL A 25 13.98 -0.48 -0.44
C VAL A 25 12.82 -1.47 -0.59
N LEU A 26 12.51 -2.26 0.45
CA LEU A 26 11.36 -3.15 0.43
C LEU A 26 10.04 -2.36 0.43
N GLY A 27 9.96 -1.28 1.21
CA GLY A 27 8.79 -0.41 1.24
C GLY A 27 8.48 0.17 -0.14
N GLU A 28 9.47 0.74 -0.80
CA GLU A 28 9.33 1.34 -2.13
C GLU A 28 8.89 0.31 -3.18
N MET A 29 9.42 -0.91 -3.11
CA MET A 29 9.05 -2.00 -4.03
C MET A 29 7.57 -2.38 -3.89
N TYR A 30 7.04 -2.50 -2.67
CA TYR A 30 5.65 -2.89 -2.45
C TYR A 30 4.68 -1.74 -2.71
N GLU A 31 5.02 -0.53 -2.30
CA GLU A 31 4.31 0.70 -2.67
C GLU A 31 4.16 0.79 -4.19
N HIS A 32 5.25 0.63 -4.95
CA HIS A 32 5.21 0.71 -6.41
C HIS A 32 4.27 -0.33 -7.03
N ARG A 33 4.32 -1.59 -6.56
CA ARG A 33 3.43 -2.67 -7.04
C ARG A 33 1.96 -2.37 -6.74
N TYR A 34 1.71 -1.84 -5.56
CA TYR A 34 0.37 -1.43 -5.14
C TYR A 34 -0.15 -0.30 -6.03
N LEU A 35 0.58 0.81 -6.15
CA LEU A 35 0.17 1.95 -6.97
C LEU A 35 0.06 1.59 -8.46
N ALA A 36 0.88 0.67 -8.96
CA ALA A 36 0.72 0.14 -10.32
C ALA A 36 -0.62 -0.59 -10.47
N THR A 37 -1.04 -1.38 -9.48
CA THR A 37 -2.35 -2.06 -9.49
C THR A 37 -3.49 -1.04 -9.53
N TRP A 38 -3.40 0.02 -8.72
CA TRP A 38 -4.42 1.07 -8.63
C TRP A 38 -4.50 1.98 -9.85
N ASN A 39 -3.43 2.11 -10.63
CA ASN A 39 -3.43 2.87 -11.89
C ASN A 39 -3.76 2.01 -13.13
N ALA A 40 -3.64 0.68 -13.03
CA ALA A 40 -3.88 -0.21 -14.16
C ALA A 40 -5.38 -0.38 -14.48
N THR A 41 -5.67 -0.77 -15.73
CA THR A 41 -7.03 -1.06 -16.22
C THR A 41 -7.09 -2.42 -16.90
N GLY A 42 -8.28 -3.03 -16.92
CA GLY A 42 -8.54 -4.29 -17.63
C GLY A 42 -7.54 -5.40 -17.33
N ASP A 43 -7.03 -6.04 -18.39
CA ASP A 43 -6.13 -7.20 -18.32
C ASP A 43 -4.80 -6.91 -17.58
N GLU A 44 -4.33 -5.67 -17.62
CA GLU A 44 -3.12 -5.26 -16.88
C GLU A 44 -3.36 -5.37 -15.37
N ARG A 45 -4.52 -4.90 -14.88
CA ARG A 45 -4.86 -4.98 -13.47
C ARG A 45 -5.02 -6.43 -13.03
N ALA A 46 -5.70 -7.25 -13.83
CA ALA A 46 -5.84 -8.69 -13.56
C ALA A 46 -4.47 -9.39 -13.47
N THR A 47 -3.52 -8.99 -14.33
CA THR A 47 -2.14 -9.50 -14.29
C THR A 47 -1.40 -9.06 -13.02
N LEU A 48 -1.57 -7.81 -12.59
CA LEU A 48 -0.93 -7.30 -11.37
C LEU A 48 -1.51 -7.93 -10.10
N LEU A 49 -2.83 -8.10 -10.04
CA LEU A 49 -3.52 -8.80 -8.94
C LEU A 49 -3.05 -10.27 -8.86
N SER A 50 -3.10 -10.99 -9.98
CA SER A 50 -2.65 -12.39 -10.02
C SER A 50 -1.15 -12.58 -9.74
N LYS A 51 -0.32 -11.54 -9.89
CA LYS A 51 1.11 -11.59 -9.55
C LYS A 51 1.39 -11.19 -8.11
N HIS A 52 0.79 -10.10 -7.63
CA HIS A 52 1.22 -9.42 -6.41
C HIS A 52 0.27 -9.57 -5.22
N TRP A 53 -0.97 -10.01 -5.43
CA TRP A 53 -2.01 -10.04 -4.42
C TRP A 53 -2.49 -11.45 -4.13
N SER A 54 -2.59 -11.81 -2.85
CA SER A 54 -3.18 -13.07 -2.41
C SER A 54 -4.59 -13.24 -3.03
N PRO A 55 -5.04 -14.46 -3.40
CA PRO A 55 -6.36 -14.63 -4.00
C PRO A 55 -7.50 -14.15 -3.09
N GLU A 56 -7.31 -14.34 -1.78
CA GLU A 56 -8.23 -13.92 -0.71
C GLU A 56 -7.83 -12.55 -0.11
N ALA A 57 -7.24 -11.66 -0.91
CA ALA A 57 -6.78 -10.39 -0.39
C ALA A 57 -7.96 -9.52 0.07
N THR A 58 -7.83 -8.90 1.25
CA THR A 58 -8.80 -7.96 1.78
C THR A 58 -8.33 -6.52 1.62
N TYR A 59 -9.28 -5.62 1.42
CA TYR A 59 -9.06 -4.18 1.42
C TYR A 59 -10.09 -3.51 2.32
N THR A 60 -9.62 -2.65 3.21
CA THR A 60 -10.50 -1.85 4.07
C THR A 60 -9.95 -0.44 4.21
N ASP A 61 -10.79 0.55 3.93
CA ASP A 61 -10.56 1.96 4.22
C ASP A 61 -11.89 2.58 4.75
N PRO A 62 -11.96 3.90 5.01
CA PRO A 62 -13.21 4.54 5.44
C PRO A 62 -14.38 4.46 4.46
N MET A 63 -14.14 4.15 3.19
CA MET A 63 -15.12 4.17 2.10
C MET A 63 -15.56 2.77 1.66
N ALA A 64 -14.71 1.75 1.83
CA ALA A 64 -14.94 0.41 1.33
C ALA A 64 -14.36 -0.67 2.25
N GLU A 65 -15.03 -1.82 2.25
CA GLU A 65 -14.55 -3.09 2.82
C GLU A 65 -14.86 -4.18 1.80
N VAL A 66 -13.84 -4.75 1.16
CA VAL A 66 -13.97 -5.70 0.05
C VAL A 66 -12.96 -6.84 0.16
N SER A 67 -13.26 -7.97 -0.48
CA SER A 67 -12.41 -9.17 -0.48
C SER A 67 -12.33 -9.82 -1.86
N GLY A 68 -11.13 -10.29 -2.20
CA GLY A 68 -10.84 -10.99 -3.43
C GLY A 68 -10.60 -10.06 -4.63
N HIS A 69 -9.98 -10.61 -5.68
CA HIS A 69 -9.54 -9.84 -6.84
C HIS A 69 -10.68 -9.16 -7.60
N ASP A 70 -11.85 -9.79 -7.65
CA ASP A 70 -13.02 -9.26 -8.36
C ASP A 70 -13.58 -8.02 -7.67
N GLU A 71 -13.75 -8.05 -6.35
CA GLU A 71 -14.27 -6.89 -5.61
C GLU A 71 -13.25 -5.76 -5.52
N ILE A 72 -11.96 -6.08 -5.39
CA ILE A 72 -10.88 -5.09 -5.49
C ILE A 72 -10.88 -4.44 -6.89
N THR A 73 -11.08 -5.23 -7.94
CA THR A 73 -11.18 -4.71 -9.31
C THR A 73 -12.36 -3.74 -9.44
N ALA A 74 -13.53 -4.14 -8.95
CA ALA A 74 -14.74 -3.30 -8.97
C ALA A 74 -14.55 -2.00 -8.17
N LEU A 75 -13.86 -2.05 -7.03
CA LEU A 75 -13.52 -0.88 -6.24
C LEU A 75 -12.62 0.09 -7.03
N VAL A 76 -11.53 -0.41 -7.62
CA VAL A 76 -10.60 0.44 -8.41
C VAL A 76 -11.31 1.04 -9.63
N ASP A 77 -12.17 0.28 -10.31
CA ASP A 77 -12.98 0.80 -11.42
C ASP A 77 -13.95 1.90 -10.97
N GLY A 78 -14.57 1.73 -9.80
CA GLY A 78 -15.42 2.76 -9.20
C GLY A 78 -14.66 4.05 -8.95
N VAL A 79 -13.43 3.97 -8.44
CA VAL A 79 -12.57 5.13 -8.22
C VAL A 79 -12.16 5.78 -9.54
N HIS A 80 -11.78 5.01 -10.55
CA HIS A 80 -11.46 5.53 -11.89
C HIS A 80 -12.65 6.24 -12.53
N ALA A 81 -13.86 5.71 -12.36
CA ALA A 81 -15.09 6.32 -12.86
C ALA A 81 -15.43 7.62 -12.12
N GLN A 82 -15.21 7.67 -10.80
CA GLN A 82 -15.43 8.87 -10.00
C GLN A 82 -14.41 9.96 -10.28
N PHE A 83 -13.17 9.59 -10.59
CA PHE A 83 -12.06 10.50 -10.86
C PHE A 83 -11.40 10.25 -12.22
N PRO A 84 -12.08 10.52 -13.35
CA PRO A 84 -11.53 10.26 -14.67
C PRO A 84 -10.22 11.02 -14.91
N GLY A 85 -9.18 10.31 -15.33
CA GLY A 85 -7.87 10.88 -15.63
C GLY A 85 -7.01 11.24 -14.40
N PHE A 86 -7.49 10.94 -13.19
CA PHE A 86 -6.65 11.06 -12.00
C PHE A 86 -5.71 9.86 -11.89
N VAL A 87 -4.56 10.10 -11.28
CA VAL A 87 -3.52 9.08 -11.06
C VAL A 87 -3.19 8.99 -9.58
N PHE A 88 -2.90 7.78 -9.14
CA PHE A 88 -2.33 7.51 -7.83
C PHE A 88 -0.81 7.71 -7.88
N THR A 89 -0.29 8.60 -7.05
CA THR A 89 1.14 8.93 -6.95
C THR A 89 1.67 8.72 -5.54
N ARG A 90 2.93 8.34 -5.43
CA ARG A 90 3.65 8.26 -4.15
C ARG A 90 3.69 9.62 -3.45
N VAL A 91 3.54 9.61 -2.12
CA VAL A 91 3.78 10.77 -1.26
C VAL A 91 4.79 10.39 -0.17
N GLY A 92 5.95 11.06 -0.13
CA GLY A 92 6.97 10.82 0.90
C GLY A 92 7.75 9.51 0.72
N GLU A 93 8.20 8.90 1.82
CA GLU A 93 8.94 7.64 1.82
C GLU A 93 8.09 6.49 2.36
N ALA A 94 8.27 5.30 1.77
CA ALA A 94 7.71 4.05 2.26
C ALA A 94 8.68 3.37 3.23
N ASP A 95 8.14 2.75 4.28
CA ASP A 95 8.91 1.93 5.21
C ASP A 95 8.33 0.52 5.35
N ALA A 96 9.21 -0.47 5.53
CA ALA A 96 8.82 -1.86 5.66
C ALA A 96 9.60 -2.59 6.73
N HIS A 97 8.91 -3.46 7.46
CA HIS A 97 9.55 -4.39 8.37
C HIS A 97 8.68 -5.63 8.56
N HIS A 98 9.30 -6.76 8.90
CA HIS A 98 8.58 -8.03 9.02
C HIS A 98 7.72 -8.25 7.75
N ARG A 99 6.41 -8.51 7.89
CA ARG A 99 5.48 -8.68 6.76
C ARG A 99 4.52 -7.50 6.62
N GLN A 100 4.98 -6.30 6.93
CA GLN A 100 4.17 -5.11 6.77
C GLN A 100 4.93 -3.97 6.13
N VAL A 101 4.19 -3.20 5.33
CA VAL A 101 4.68 -2.05 4.59
C VAL A 101 3.73 -0.90 4.84
N ARG A 102 4.26 0.29 5.07
CA ARG A 102 3.47 1.51 5.21
C ARG A 102 3.99 2.56 4.24
N PHE A 103 3.07 3.26 3.60
CA PHE A 103 3.38 4.37 2.69
C PHE A 103 2.20 5.32 2.59
N ARG A 104 2.45 6.50 2.02
CA ARG A 104 1.40 7.46 1.68
C ARG A 104 1.25 7.58 0.18
N TRP A 105 0.04 7.89 -0.24
CA TRP A 105 -0.31 8.09 -1.64
C TRP A 105 -1.18 9.32 -1.80
N GLY A 106 -1.17 9.87 -3.01
CA GLY A 106 -2.03 10.97 -3.43
C GLY A 106 -2.81 10.56 -4.66
N LEU A 107 -4.03 11.09 -4.80
CA LEU A 107 -4.87 10.92 -5.97
C LEU A 107 -5.26 12.31 -6.50
N GLY A 108 -4.95 12.56 -7.77
CA GLY A 108 -5.19 13.84 -8.43
C GLY A 108 -4.80 13.84 -9.91
N PRO A 109 -4.96 14.97 -10.61
CA PRO A 109 -4.46 15.11 -11.98
C PRO A 109 -2.94 14.87 -12.03
N GLU A 110 -2.47 14.25 -13.10
CA GLU A 110 -1.04 13.98 -13.28
C GLU A 110 -0.22 15.28 -13.26
N GLY A 111 0.86 15.30 -12.47
CA GLY A 111 1.74 16.45 -12.32
C GLY A 111 1.18 17.61 -11.48
N ALA A 112 -0.02 17.47 -10.91
CA ALA A 112 -0.62 18.46 -10.01
C ALA A 112 -0.59 18.01 -8.55
N GLU A 113 -0.87 18.94 -7.64
CA GLU A 113 -1.04 18.62 -6.22
C GLU A 113 -2.24 17.67 -6.03
N PRO A 114 -2.07 16.53 -5.33
CA PRO A 114 -3.15 15.57 -5.13
C PRO A 114 -4.31 16.18 -4.34
N LEU A 115 -5.54 15.88 -4.76
CA LEU A 115 -6.75 16.34 -4.08
C LEU A 115 -7.10 15.46 -2.89
N VAL A 116 -6.90 14.15 -3.04
CA VAL A 116 -7.03 13.18 -1.97
C VAL A 116 -5.64 12.70 -1.57
N VAL A 117 -5.37 12.61 -0.27
CA VAL A 117 -4.15 12.01 0.26
C VAL A 117 -4.54 10.98 1.29
N GLY A 118 -3.98 9.79 1.16
CA GLY A 118 -4.17 8.69 2.10
C GLY A 118 -2.85 8.06 2.51
N PHE A 119 -2.95 7.11 3.42
CA PHE A 119 -1.87 6.19 3.72
C PHE A 119 -2.43 4.80 3.91
N ASP A 120 -1.67 3.81 3.47
CA ASP A 120 -2.04 2.41 3.60
C ASP A 120 -0.98 1.65 4.38
N VAL A 121 -1.44 0.61 5.08
CA VAL A 121 -0.58 -0.46 5.59
C VAL A 121 -0.92 -1.74 4.84
N LEU A 122 0.06 -2.28 4.12
CA LEU A 122 -0.04 -3.61 3.52
C LEU A 122 0.45 -4.65 4.51
N VAL A 123 -0.28 -5.74 4.63
CA VAL A 123 0.13 -6.96 5.30
C VAL A 123 0.35 -8.03 4.24
N LEU A 124 1.52 -8.66 4.28
CA LEU A 124 1.95 -9.65 3.31
C LEU A 124 1.74 -11.07 3.85
N ASP A 125 1.31 -12.00 3.00
CA ASP A 125 1.32 -13.42 3.34
C ASP A 125 2.75 -14.00 3.39
N GLU A 126 2.86 -15.29 3.71
CA GLU A 126 4.16 -15.98 3.80
C GLU A 126 4.91 -16.06 2.46
N SER A 127 4.19 -15.90 1.34
CA SER A 127 4.76 -15.87 -0.01
C SER A 127 5.15 -14.44 -0.44
N GLY A 128 4.95 -13.44 0.42
CA GLY A 128 5.23 -12.04 0.10
C GLY A 128 4.21 -11.40 -0.83
N ARG A 129 2.98 -11.93 -0.89
CA ARG A 129 1.87 -11.34 -1.66
C ARG A 129 1.00 -10.49 -0.73
N ILE A 130 0.42 -9.42 -1.26
CA ILE A 130 -0.46 -8.52 -0.50
C ILE A 130 -1.71 -9.29 -0.10
N GLN A 131 -1.92 -9.46 1.21
CA GLN A 131 -3.03 -10.24 1.77
C GLN A 131 -4.08 -9.33 2.41
N ASP A 132 -3.68 -8.23 3.03
CA ASP A 132 -4.60 -7.33 3.73
C ASP A 132 -4.10 -5.89 3.58
N VAL A 133 -5.00 -4.98 3.21
CA VAL A 133 -4.73 -3.56 3.03
C VAL A 133 -5.59 -2.77 3.99
N ARG A 134 -4.94 -1.92 4.78
CA ARG A 134 -5.58 -1.08 5.80
C ARG A 134 -5.33 0.38 5.45
N GLY A 135 -6.33 1.01 4.85
CA GLY A 135 -6.27 2.38 4.36
C GLY A 135 -6.85 3.41 5.33
N PHE A 136 -6.31 4.61 5.25
CA PHE A 136 -6.76 5.81 5.96
C PHE A 136 -6.65 7.01 5.02
N LEU A 137 -7.52 8.01 5.22
CA LEU A 137 -7.53 9.23 4.43
C LEU A 137 -7.07 10.42 5.30
N ASP A 138 -6.00 11.08 4.87
CA ASP A 138 -5.42 12.26 5.52
C ASP A 138 -6.03 13.57 4.99
N LYS A 139 -6.40 13.58 3.71
CA LYS A 139 -6.99 14.74 3.01
C LYS A 139 -8.07 14.24 2.06
N VAL A 140 -9.27 14.77 2.20
CA VAL A 140 -10.39 14.59 1.26
C VAL A 140 -11.02 15.95 0.97
N PRO A 141 -11.50 16.21 -0.27
CA PRO A 141 -12.32 17.37 -0.56
C PRO A 141 -13.58 17.40 0.33
N ALA A 142 -13.95 18.58 0.81
CA ALA A 142 -15.16 18.80 1.60
C ALA A 142 -16.42 18.84 0.73
#